data_AF-A0A2C9U9X0-F1
#
_entry.id   AF-A0A2C9U9X0-F1
#
_cell.length_a   1.000
_cell.length_b   1.000
_cell.length_c   1.000
_cell.angle_alpha   90.00
_cell.angle_beta   90.00
_cell.angle_gamma   90.00
#
_symmetry.space_group_name_H-M   'P 1'
#
loop_
_entity.id
_entity.type
_entity.pdbx_description
1 polymer ?
#
loop_
_entity_poly.entity_id
_entity_poly.type
_entity_poly.pdbx_seq_one_letter_code
_entity_poly.pdbx_strand_id
1 'polypeptide(L)'
;MLKNKNQSFSVLAMARLSSCIGYFFLFVILRCFRASASSPSHKTAGAALFIFGDSTVDVGNNNYITTTPENRADVKPYGQNGFFEGPTGRFSDGRVIVDYIADYANLPLIPPFLQPSADYTYGANFASAGGGVLPDTNKGLVIDLPTQLKNFEEVEKALTEKLGEAQAKELISEAVYFISIGSNDYLGGYLGNPKMQETYIPEVYVGMVIGNLTNAIQALYEKGARKFAFLSLSPLGCLPVLRALNPKASESDCFEAGSSLALAHNNALRAILTSLQHILKDLKYCNSNFYNWLDDRIKNPSKFGFKDGVNACCGSGPYGGLLTCGGNKKATEFQLCNNADEHVWWDSFHPTERIHEQFAKALWNGPPFSVGPYNLETLFFNVEKLTIADIVDAPDEHHFQ
;
A
#
# COMPACT_ATOMS: atom_id res chain seq x y z
N MET A 1 -58.70 -41.28 66.73
CA MET A 1 -57.31 -40.84 67.01
C MET A 1 -56.61 -40.54 65.68
N LEU A 2 -55.87 -39.44 65.66
CA LEU A 2 -55.30 -38.72 64.51
C LEU A 2 -54.64 -39.56 63.41
N LYS A 3 -54.90 -39.20 62.13
CA LYS A 3 -53.87 -39.21 61.07
C LYS A 3 -54.19 -38.24 59.92
N ASN A 4 -53.33 -37.23 59.82
CA ASN A 4 -52.80 -36.53 58.64
C ASN A 4 -53.72 -35.79 57.65
N LYS A 5 -54.07 -34.55 58.02
CA LYS A 5 -54.16 -33.41 57.08
C LYS A 5 -52.74 -32.89 56.79
N ASN A 6 -52.03 -33.39 55.77
CA ASN A 6 -50.73 -32.80 55.41
C ASN A 6 -50.32 -32.94 53.93
N GLN A 7 -51.22 -33.29 53.01
CA GLN A 7 -50.85 -33.47 51.59
C GLN A 7 -51.33 -32.38 50.63
N SER A 8 -52.28 -31.52 50.99
CA SER A 8 -52.80 -30.51 50.02
C SER A 8 -52.05 -29.18 50.01
N PHE A 9 -51.17 -28.89 50.98
CA PHE A 9 -50.43 -27.63 51.01
C PHE A 9 -49.10 -27.65 50.23
N SER A 10 -48.51 -28.82 49.94
CA SER A 10 -47.22 -28.88 49.24
C SER A 10 -47.34 -28.73 47.73
N VAL A 11 -48.44 -29.18 47.13
CA VAL A 11 -48.61 -29.18 45.66
C VAL A 11 -48.90 -27.77 45.11
N LEU A 12 -49.69 -26.96 45.84
CA LEU A 12 -49.97 -25.57 45.44
C LEU A 12 -48.75 -24.64 45.61
N ALA A 13 -47.89 -24.91 46.58
CA ALA A 13 -46.67 -24.14 46.82
C ALA A 13 -45.59 -24.43 45.75
N MET A 14 -45.43 -25.70 45.33
CA MET A 14 -44.50 -26.07 44.27
C MET A 14 -44.93 -25.52 42.89
N ALA A 15 -46.23 -25.51 42.58
CA ALA A 15 -46.73 -24.97 41.31
C ALA A 15 -46.50 -23.45 41.17
N ARG A 16 -46.57 -22.69 42.27
CA ARG A 16 -46.28 -21.25 42.27
C ARG A 16 -44.78 -20.95 42.17
N LEU A 17 -43.91 -21.77 42.79
CA LEU A 17 -42.46 -21.62 42.66
C LEU A 17 -41.95 -21.92 41.24
N SER A 18 -42.45 -22.98 40.58
CA SER A 18 -42.09 -23.28 39.18
C SER A 18 -42.52 -22.20 38.20
N SER A 19 -43.67 -21.56 38.44
CA SER A 19 -44.12 -20.42 37.61
C SER A 19 -43.23 -19.19 37.80
N CYS A 20 -42.87 -18.84 39.04
CA CYS A 20 -41.98 -17.71 39.32
C CYS A 20 -40.55 -17.91 38.78
N ILE A 21 -40.02 -19.14 38.83
CA ILE A 21 -38.70 -19.47 38.25
C ILE A 21 -38.75 -19.39 36.72
N GLY A 22 -39.84 -19.84 36.09
CA GLY A 22 -40.05 -19.71 34.64
C GLY A 22 -40.11 -18.25 34.18
N TYR A 23 -40.81 -17.37 34.91
CA TYR A 23 -40.85 -15.94 34.59
C TYR A 23 -39.53 -15.22 34.88
N PHE A 24 -38.77 -15.63 35.91
CA PHE A 24 -37.45 -15.06 36.19
C PHE A 24 -36.42 -15.45 35.12
N PHE A 25 -36.43 -16.71 34.65
CA PHE A 25 -35.59 -17.15 33.53
C PHE A 25 -36.00 -16.49 32.21
N LEU A 26 -37.29 -16.28 31.95
CA LEU A 26 -37.74 -15.56 30.76
C LEU A 26 -37.32 -14.08 30.79
N PHE A 27 -37.35 -13.43 31.96
CA PHE A 27 -36.88 -12.04 32.13
C PHE A 27 -35.35 -11.90 32.04
N VAL A 28 -34.58 -12.90 32.51
CA VAL A 28 -33.11 -12.92 32.36
C VAL A 28 -32.74 -13.18 30.90
N ILE A 29 -33.43 -14.08 30.19
CA ILE A 29 -33.20 -14.31 28.75
C ILE A 29 -33.59 -13.08 27.93
N LEU A 30 -34.69 -12.39 28.24
CA LEU A 30 -35.07 -11.13 27.57
C LEU A 30 -34.14 -9.95 27.91
N ARG A 31 -33.44 -9.96 29.05
CA ARG A 31 -32.40 -8.96 29.37
C ARG A 31 -31.02 -9.31 28.81
N CYS A 32 -30.70 -10.59 28.60
CA CYS A 32 -29.48 -11.02 27.91
C CYS A 32 -29.55 -10.85 26.38
N PHE A 33 -30.76 -10.72 25.79
CA PHE A 33 -30.94 -10.36 24.37
C PHE A 33 -30.99 -8.86 24.10
N ARG A 34 -30.77 -8.00 25.11
CA ARG A 34 -30.23 -6.65 24.90
C ARG A 34 -28.72 -6.70 25.06
N ALA A 35 -28.06 -7.55 24.27
CA ALA A 35 -26.76 -7.14 23.78
C ALA A 35 -27.01 -5.79 23.11
N SER A 36 -26.39 -4.73 23.60
CA SER A 36 -26.20 -3.54 22.79
C SER A 36 -25.63 -4.05 21.49
N ALA A 37 -26.45 -4.11 20.45
CA ALA A 37 -25.96 -3.98 19.11
C ALA A 37 -25.31 -2.59 19.12
N SER A 38 -24.03 -2.54 19.51
CA SER A 38 -23.16 -1.53 18.97
C SER A 38 -23.35 -1.69 17.47
N SER A 39 -24.14 -0.80 16.88
CA SER A 39 -24.01 -0.51 15.47
C SER A 39 -22.51 -0.53 15.18
N PRO A 40 -22.03 -1.23 14.13
CA PRO A 40 -20.65 -1.03 13.72
C PRO A 40 -20.47 0.48 13.72
N SER A 41 -19.48 1.01 14.43
CA SER A 41 -19.15 2.41 14.24
C SER A 41 -18.91 2.51 12.74
N HIS A 42 -19.86 3.07 11.99
CA HIS A 42 -19.67 3.34 10.59
C HIS A 42 -18.63 4.44 10.59
N LYS A 43 -17.36 4.04 10.67
CA LYS A 43 -16.26 4.94 10.40
C LYS A 43 -16.53 5.42 8.99
N THR A 44 -16.71 6.73 8.84
CA THR A 44 -16.96 7.34 7.55
C THR A 44 -15.83 6.92 6.60
N ALA A 45 -16.19 6.42 5.41
CA ALA A 45 -15.20 6.09 4.39
C ALA A 45 -14.37 7.34 4.07
N GLY A 46 -13.06 7.17 3.94
CA GLY A 46 -12.17 8.23 3.51
C GLY A 46 -12.36 8.57 2.03
N ALA A 47 -11.57 9.53 1.56
CA ALA A 47 -11.43 9.86 0.15
C ALA A 47 -11.13 8.63 -0.74
N ALA A 48 -11.57 8.66 -2.02
CA ALA A 48 -11.21 7.65 -3.01
C ALA A 48 -9.69 7.58 -3.22
N LEU A 49 -9.17 6.41 -3.61
CA LEU A 49 -7.74 6.14 -3.77
C LEU A 49 -7.38 5.72 -5.20
N PHE A 50 -6.71 6.61 -5.94
CA PHE A 50 -6.15 6.29 -7.26
C PHE A 50 -4.66 5.98 -7.16
N ILE A 51 -4.24 4.84 -7.70
CA ILE A 51 -2.87 4.32 -7.50
C ILE A 51 -2.17 4.21 -8.86
N PHE A 52 -0.98 4.79 -8.95
CA PHE A 52 -0.10 4.73 -10.12
C PHE A 52 1.24 4.14 -9.67
N GLY A 53 1.83 3.30 -10.50
CA GLY A 53 3.07 2.67 -10.07
C GLY A 53 3.61 1.53 -10.87
N ASP A 54 4.54 0.83 -10.24
CA ASP A 54 5.12 -0.42 -10.70
C ASP A 54 4.69 -1.61 -9.83
N SER A 55 5.48 -2.69 -9.82
CA SER A 55 5.21 -3.92 -9.06
C SER A 55 5.09 -3.70 -7.55
N THR A 56 5.66 -2.62 -7.01
CA THR A 56 5.58 -2.29 -5.58
C THR A 56 4.16 -2.02 -5.10
N VAL A 57 3.26 -1.65 -6.01
CA VAL A 57 1.85 -1.34 -5.73
C VAL A 57 0.89 -1.97 -6.73
N ASP A 58 1.35 -2.84 -7.63
CA ASP A 58 0.47 -3.60 -8.54
C ASP A 58 -0.35 -4.62 -7.74
N VAL A 59 -1.64 -4.68 -8.06
CA VAL A 59 -2.62 -5.58 -7.45
C VAL A 59 -3.20 -6.61 -8.43
N GLY A 60 -2.67 -6.65 -9.66
CA GLY A 60 -3.01 -7.66 -10.67
C GLY A 60 -3.24 -7.14 -12.08
N ASN A 61 -2.87 -5.90 -12.44
CA ASN A 61 -3.04 -5.43 -13.83
C ASN A 61 -2.23 -6.28 -14.81
N ASN A 62 -1.04 -6.72 -14.40
CA ASN A 62 -0.18 -7.55 -15.22
C ASN A 62 -0.79 -8.93 -15.56
N ASN A 63 -1.84 -9.35 -14.86
CA ASN A 63 -2.56 -10.58 -15.16
C ASN A 63 -3.27 -10.50 -16.52
N TYR A 64 -3.67 -9.29 -16.93
CA TYR A 64 -4.53 -9.01 -18.09
C TYR A 64 -3.77 -8.60 -19.35
N ILE A 65 -2.44 -8.47 -19.28
CA ILE A 65 -1.61 -8.08 -20.44
C ILE A 65 -0.64 -9.19 -20.84
N THR A 66 -0.25 -9.20 -22.11
CA THR A 66 0.84 -10.07 -22.57
C THR A 66 2.17 -9.49 -22.09
N THR A 67 2.85 -10.21 -21.19
CA THR A 67 4.13 -9.79 -20.58
C THR A 67 5.03 -11.01 -20.33
N THR A 68 6.19 -10.80 -19.71
CA THR A 68 7.12 -11.88 -19.35
C THR A 68 6.73 -12.54 -18.02
N PRO A 69 7.18 -13.78 -17.74
CA PRO A 69 6.92 -14.44 -16.46
C PRO A 69 7.43 -13.64 -15.24
N GLU A 70 8.51 -12.89 -15.38
CA GLU A 70 9.11 -12.10 -14.31
C GLU A 70 8.25 -10.88 -13.92
N ASN A 71 7.38 -10.44 -14.82
CA ASN A 71 6.40 -9.38 -14.59
C ASN A 71 5.04 -9.93 -14.13
N ARG A 72 4.99 -11.16 -13.60
CA ARG A 72 3.78 -11.80 -13.09
C ARG A 72 3.97 -12.36 -11.69
N ALA A 73 2.94 -12.18 -10.87
CA ALA A 73 2.84 -12.71 -9.50
C ALA A 73 1.48 -13.39 -9.23
N ASP A 74 0.78 -13.80 -10.30
CA ASP A 74 -0.44 -14.64 -10.26
C ASP A 74 -0.11 -16.14 -10.20
N VAL A 75 1.04 -16.48 -9.62
CA VAL A 75 1.55 -17.85 -9.49
C VAL A 75 2.01 -18.12 -8.05
N LYS A 76 1.97 -19.38 -7.61
CA LYS A 76 2.53 -19.75 -6.30
C LYS A 76 4.06 -19.56 -6.33
N PRO A 77 4.71 -19.14 -5.23
CA PRO A 77 4.17 -19.01 -3.88
C PRO A 77 3.68 -17.59 -3.49
N TYR A 78 3.48 -16.66 -4.44
CA TYR A 78 2.95 -15.33 -4.10
C TYR A 78 1.57 -15.43 -3.43
N GLY A 79 1.28 -14.55 -2.46
CA GLY A 79 0.01 -14.55 -1.72
C GLY A 79 -0.20 -15.75 -0.78
N GLN A 80 0.87 -16.43 -0.35
CA GLN A 80 0.78 -17.61 0.53
C GLN A 80 0.41 -17.32 2.00
N ASN A 81 0.29 -16.05 2.42
CA ASN A 81 -0.08 -15.67 3.78
C ASN A 81 -1.52 -16.08 4.19
N GLY A 82 -2.36 -16.49 3.24
CA GLY A 82 -3.74 -16.92 3.47
C GLY A 82 -4.77 -15.79 3.56
N PHE A 83 -4.39 -14.54 3.30
CA PHE A 83 -5.35 -13.42 3.23
C PHE A 83 -6.25 -13.52 1.98
N PHE A 84 -5.66 -13.93 0.85
CA PHE A 84 -6.37 -14.21 -0.39
C PHE A 84 -6.50 -15.72 -0.59
N GLU A 85 -7.50 -16.16 -1.38
CA GLU A 85 -7.65 -17.59 -1.72
C GLU A 85 -6.50 -18.13 -2.57
N GLY A 86 -5.74 -17.25 -3.24
CA GLY A 86 -4.58 -17.60 -4.03
C GLY A 86 -3.81 -16.36 -4.53
N PRO A 87 -2.77 -16.58 -5.36
CA PRO A 87 -1.97 -15.48 -5.91
C PRO A 87 -2.83 -14.53 -6.74
N THR A 88 -2.76 -13.23 -6.43
CA THR A 88 -3.58 -12.20 -7.12
C THR A 88 -2.80 -11.38 -8.14
N GLY A 89 -1.49 -11.56 -8.27
CA GLY A 89 -0.61 -10.63 -9.01
C GLY A 89 0.05 -9.56 -8.14
N ARG A 90 -0.05 -9.66 -6.80
CA ARG A 90 0.72 -8.84 -5.86
C ARG A 90 2.11 -9.44 -5.68
N PHE A 91 3.15 -8.62 -5.82
CA PHE A 91 4.55 -9.05 -5.73
C PHE A 91 5.01 -9.13 -4.27
N SER A 92 4.33 -9.95 -3.47
CA SER A 92 4.65 -10.20 -2.07
C SER A 92 4.10 -11.56 -1.63
N ASP A 93 4.40 -11.97 -0.40
CA ASP A 93 3.77 -13.15 0.22
C ASP A 93 2.30 -12.93 0.60
N GLY A 94 1.81 -11.69 0.51
CA GLY A 94 0.45 -11.33 0.89
C GLY A 94 0.01 -9.98 0.30
N ARG A 95 -0.58 -9.14 1.15
CA ARG A 95 -0.97 -7.77 0.79
C ARG A 95 0.23 -6.89 0.51
N VAL A 96 0.01 -5.87 -0.32
CA VAL A 96 0.97 -4.79 -0.59
C VAL A 96 0.53 -3.50 0.11
N ILE A 97 1.39 -2.48 0.11
CA ILE A 97 1.22 -1.27 0.93
C ILE A 97 -0.13 -0.57 0.72
N VAL A 98 -0.64 -0.58 -0.51
CA VAL A 98 -1.91 0.08 -0.87
C VAL A 98 -3.14 -0.63 -0.32
N ASP A 99 -3.06 -1.93 -0.02
CA ASP A 99 -4.15 -2.67 0.62
C ASP A 99 -4.34 -2.22 2.06
N TYR A 100 -3.24 -2.02 2.79
CA TYR A 100 -3.26 -1.49 4.15
C TYR A 100 -3.71 -0.04 4.20
N ILE A 101 -3.30 0.78 3.22
CA ILE A 101 -3.77 2.17 3.11
C ILE A 101 -5.29 2.20 2.90
N ALA A 102 -5.82 1.33 2.03
CA ALA A 102 -7.26 1.22 1.82
C ALA A 102 -8.00 0.80 3.11
N ASP A 103 -7.49 -0.19 3.84
CA ASP A 103 -8.05 -0.63 5.12
C ASP A 103 -8.09 0.52 6.16
N TYR A 104 -6.98 1.25 6.33
CA TYR A 104 -6.92 2.39 7.24
C TYR A 104 -7.87 3.53 6.84
N ALA A 105 -8.10 3.72 5.54
CA ALA A 105 -9.07 4.67 5.01
C ALA A 105 -10.53 4.20 5.07
N ASN A 106 -10.80 3.00 5.59
CA ASN A 106 -12.11 2.35 5.58
C ASN A 106 -12.67 2.20 4.14
N LEU A 107 -11.80 1.89 3.19
CA LEU A 107 -12.14 1.61 1.79
C LEU A 107 -12.14 0.10 1.54
N PRO A 108 -12.90 -0.39 0.53
CA PRO A 108 -12.65 -1.73 -0.01
C PRO A 108 -11.23 -1.80 -0.62
N LEU A 109 -10.75 -3.02 -0.86
CA LEU A 109 -9.53 -3.21 -1.66
C LEU A 109 -9.70 -2.55 -3.03
N ILE A 110 -8.71 -1.76 -3.44
CA ILE A 110 -8.76 -1.03 -4.70
C ILE A 110 -8.49 -2.01 -5.85
N PRO A 111 -9.41 -2.14 -6.82
CA PRO A 111 -9.26 -3.11 -7.90
C PRO A 111 -8.18 -2.69 -8.91
N PRO A 112 -7.53 -3.65 -9.61
CA PRO A 112 -6.76 -3.34 -10.80
C PRO A 112 -7.69 -2.79 -11.88
N PHE A 113 -7.26 -1.75 -12.58
CA PHE A 113 -8.00 -1.10 -13.65
C PHE A 113 -8.43 -2.07 -14.76
N LEU A 114 -7.59 -3.06 -15.10
CA LEU A 114 -7.92 -4.03 -16.14
C LEU A 114 -8.87 -5.14 -15.69
N GLN A 115 -9.29 -5.16 -14.42
CA GLN A 115 -10.25 -6.15 -13.94
C GLN A 115 -11.63 -5.92 -14.59
N PRO A 116 -12.21 -6.94 -15.25
CA PRO A 116 -13.54 -6.83 -15.84
C PRO A 116 -14.60 -6.44 -14.81
N SER A 117 -15.43 -5.46 -15.18
CA SER A 117 -16.58 -5.01 -14.38
C SER A 117 -16.22 -4.47 -12.98
N ALA A 118 -14.99 -3.99 -12.79
CA ALA A 118 -14.60 -3.32 -11.55
C ALA A 118 -15.39 -2.02 -11.31
N ASP A 119 -15.67 -1.73 -10.04
CA ASP A 119 -16.26 -0.46 -9.62
C ASP A 119 -15.18 0.51 -9.14
N TYR A 120 -15.12 1.68 -9.75
CA TYR A 120 -14.11 2.71 -9.48
C TYR A 120 -14.60 3.81 -8.53
N THR A 121 -15.78 3.69 -7.92
CA THR A 121 -16.31 4.70 -6.99
C THR A 121 -15.41 4.92 -5.76
N TYR A 122 -14.59 3.94 -5.38
CA TYR A 122 -13.60 4.10 -4.30
C TYR A 122 -12.16 4.27 -4.81
N GLY A 123 -11.98 4.35 -6.13
CA GLY A 123 -10.67 4.45 -6.77
C GLY A 123 -10.33 3.26 -7.67
N ALA A 124 -9.15 3.33 -8.29
CA ALA A 124 -8.64 2.32 -9.20
C ALA A 124 -7.11 2.25 -9.11
N ASN A 125 -6.57 1.06 -9.32
CA ASN A 125 -5.13 0.84 -9.38
C ASN A 125 -4.67 0.67 -10.82
N PHE A 126 -3.83 1.57 -11.29
CA PHE A 126 -3.27 1.62 -12.65
C PHE A 126 -1.86 1.05 -12.72
N ALA A 127 -1.25 0.69 -11.59
CA ALA A 127 0.14 0.24 -11.53
C ALA A 127 0.36 -1.05 -12.31
N SER A 128 1.57 -1.22 -12.84
CA SER A 128 1.94 -2.37 -13.65
C SER A 128 3.36 -2.80 -13.35
N ALA A 129 3.57 -4.06 -13.00
CA ALA A 129 4.91 -4.59 -12.77
C ALA A 129 5.84 -4.39 -13.96
N GLY A 130 7.06 -3.93 -13.67
CA GLY A 130 8.05 -3.51 -14.65
C GLY A 130 7.82 -2.11 -15.24
N GLY A 131 6.71 -1.44 -14.91
CA GLY A 131 6.36 -0.11 -15.37
C GLY A 131 7.40 0.94 -14.98
N GLY A 132 7.69 1.85 -15.91
CA GLY A 132 8.57 3.00 -15.69
C GLY A 132 7.86 4.31 -15.95
N VAL A 133 8.49 5.40 -15.50
CA VAL A 133 8.09 6.76 -15.83
C VAL A 133 8.31 7.03 -17.32
N LEU A 134 9.41 6.50 -17.88
CA LEU A 134 9.74 6.68 -19.29
C LEU A 134 9.06 5.60 -20.16
N PRO A 135 8.42 5.95 -21.29
CA PRO A 135 7.76 4.97 -22.18
C PRO A 135 8.68 3.90 -22.78
N ASP A 136 9.98 4.16 -22.84
CA ASP A 136 10.94 3.20 -23.36
C ASP A 136 11.38 2.15 -22.32
N THR A 137 11.08 2.37 -21.03
CA THR A 137 11.36 1.41 -19.96
C THR A 137 10.45 0.18 -20.13
N ASN A 138 11.05 -0.98 -20.43
CA ASN A 138 10.34 -2.25 -20.67
C ASN A 138 9.21 -2.17 -21.71
N LYS A 139 9.42 -1.32 -22.72
CA LYS A 139 8.43 -1.01 -23.76
C LYS A 139 7.76 -2.24 -24.36
N GLY A 140 6.42 -2.20 -24.40
CA GLY A 140 5.59 -3.26 -24.98
C GLY A 140 5.34 -4.46 -24.07
N LEU A 141 5.91 -4.49 -22.87
CA LEU A 141 5.71 -5.55 -21.88
C LEU A 141 4.97 -5.07 -20.62
N VAL A 142 4.74 -3.76 -20.49
CA VAL A 142 4.26 -3.12 -19.26
C VAL A 142 3.31 -1.97 -19.59
N ILE A 143 2.59 -1.46 -18.59
CA ILE A 143 1.83 -0.21 -18.68
C ILE A 143 2.70 0.91 -18.11
N ASP A 144 3.34 1.69 -18.97
CA ASP A 144 4.13 2.87 -18.58
C ASP A 144 3.29 3.99 -17.98
N LEU A 145 3.91 4.91 -17.24
CA LEU A 145 3.18 5.99 -16.55
C LEU A 145 2.29 6.82 -17.48
N PRO A 146 2.73 7.24 -18.69
CA PRO A 146 1.82 7.93 -19.63
C PRO A 146 0.59 7.11 -20.03
N THR A 147 0.72 5.79 -20.14
CA THR A 147 -0.42 4.90 -20.40
C THR A 147 -1.30 4.75 -19.16
N GLN A 148 -0.72 4.70 -17.95
CA GLN A 148 -1.50 4.72 -16.69
C GLN A 148 -2.34 6.00 -16.56
N LEU A 149 -1.82 7.15 -17.00
CA LEU A 149 -2.59 8.40 -17.04
C LEU A 149 -3.78 8.32 -18.01
N LYS A 150 -3.62 7.70 -19.18
CA LYS A 150 -4.74 7.47 -20.12
C LYS A 150 -5.79 6.56 -19.50
N ASN A 151 -5.37 5.51 -18.79
CA ASN A 151 -6.31 4.63 -18.06
C ASN A 151 -7.09 5.42 -17.00
N PHE A 152 -6.47 6.39 -16.33
CA PHE A 152 -7.18 7.30 -15.43
C PHE A 152 -8.22 8.17 -16.14
N GLU A 153 -7.95 8.66 -17.36
CA GLU A 153 -8.95 9.40 -18.15
C GLU A 153 -10.17 8.53 -18.50
N GLU A 154 -9.98 7.23 -18.73
CA GLU A 154 -11.10 6.30 -18.92
C GLU A 154 -11.94 6.13 -17.65
N VAL A 155 -11.28 6.07 -16.47
CA VAL A 155 -11.97 6.04 -15.18
C VAL A 155 -12.71 7.35 -14.89
N GLU A 156 -12.10 8.50 -15.16
CA GLU A 156 -12.75 9.82 -15.05
C GLU A 156 -14.05 9.87 -15.86
N LYS A 157 -14.00 9.38 -17.11
CA LYS A 157 -15.17 9.28 -17.97
C LYS A 157 -16.23 8.33 -17.38
N ALA A 158 -15.84 7.13 -16.95
CA ALA A 158 -16.75 6.16 -16.36
C ALA A 158 -17.44 6.68 -15.08
N LEU A 159 -16.69 7.41 -14.24
CA LEU A 159 -17.24 8.06 -13.05
C LEU A 159 -18.22 9.17 -13.42
N THR A 160 -17.90 9.97 -14.45
CA THR A 160 -18.80 11.01 -14.96
C THR A 160 -20.10 10.43 -15.49
N GLU A 161 -20.04 9.31 -16.23
CA GLU A 161 -21.22 8.60 -16.73
C GLU A 161 -22.07 8.01 -15.59
N LYS A 162 -21.43 7.50 -14.53
CA LYS A 162 -22.11 6.86 -13.39
C LYS A 162 -22.71 7.85 -12.39
N LEU A 163 -21.97 8.90 -12.04
CA LEU A 163 -22.30 9.84 -10.95
C LEU A 163 -22.82 11.19 -11.47
N GLY A 164 -22.59 11.51 -12.73
CA GLY A 164 -22.78 12.84 -13.27
C GLY A 164 -21.58 13.76 -13.03
N GLU A 165 -21.49 14.83 -13.82
CA GLU A 165 -20.31 15.69 -13.91
C GLU A 165 -19.90 16.34 -12.57
N ALA A 166 -20.88 16.85 -11.80
CA ALA A 166 -20.60 17.55 -10.55
C ALA A 166 -20.01 16.61 -9.49
N GLN A 167 -20.63 15.44 -9.29
CA GLN A 167 -20.19 14.46 -8.29
C GLN A 167 -18.87 13.80 -8.69
N ALA A 168 -18.65 13.54 -9.99
CA ALA A 168 -17.38 13.01 -10.46
C ALA A 168 -16.22 14.00 -10.24
N LYS A 169 -16.44 15.30 -10.52
CA LYS A 169 -15.45 16.35 -10.24
C LYS A 169 -15.13 16.48 -8.76
N GLU A 170 -16.14 16.43 -7.90
CA GLU A 170 -15.95 16.45 -6.44
C GLU A 170 -15.12 15.25 -5.98
N LEU A 171 -15.50 14.03 -6.37
CA LEU A 171 -14.77 12.80 -6.04
C LEU A 171 -13.30 12.88 -6.47
N ILE A 172 -13.03 13.30 -7.71
CA ILE A 172 -11.68 13.46 -8.26
C ILE A 172 -10.87 14.51 -7.46
N SER A 173 -11.48 15.65 -7.13
CA SER A 173 -10.80 16.70 -6.36
C SER A 173 -10.47 16.28 -4.92
N GLU A 174 -11.33 15.45 -4.33
CA GLU A 174 -11.16 14.94 -2.98
C GLU A 174 -10.39 13.62 -2.91
N ALA A 175 -10.07 12.97 -4.02
CA ALA A 175 -9.32 11.73 -4.02
C ALA A 175 -7.86 11.90 -3.59
N VAL A 176 -7.25 10.81 -3.09
CA VAL A 176 -5.82 10.69 -2.84
C VAL A 176 -5.18 9.91 -3.98
N TYR A 177 -4.08 10.45 -4.50
CA TYR A 177 -3.33 9.92 -5.64
C TYR A 177 -2.01 9.34 -5.13
N PHE A 178 -1.93 8.01 -5.02
CA PHE A 178 -0.74 7.30 -4.53
C PHE A 178 0.17 6.90 -5.69
N ILE A 179 1.43 7.32 -5.67
CA ILE A 179 2.38 7.15 -6.77
C ILE A 179 3.64 6.43 -6.26
N SER A 180 3.98 5.30 -6.86
CA SER A 180 5.20 4.52 -6.58
C SER A 180 5.81 4.00 -7.88
N ILE A 181 6.70 4.78 -8.49
CA ILE A 181 7.29 4.48 -9.80
C ILE A 181 8.66 5.12 -9.96
N GLY A 182 9.52 4.52 -10.78
CA GLY A 182 10.85 5.04 -11.11
C GLY A 182 11.97 4.01 -10.94
N SER A 183 11.75 2.97 -10.13
CA SER A 183 12.74 1.91 -9.88
C SER A 183 13.20 1.25 -11.19
N ASN A 184 12.24 0.90 -12.06
CA ASN A 184 12.53 0.22 -13.32
C ASN A 184 13.30 1.09 -14.32
N ASP A 185 13.11 2.41 -14.30
CA ASP A 185 13.86 3.33 -15.17
C ASP A 185 15.37 3.27 -14.85
N TYR A 186 15.74 3.12 -13.58
CA TYR A 186 17.14 2.99 -13.18
C TYR A 186 17.67 1.56 -13.30
N LEU A 187 16.88 0.56 -12.90
CA LEU A 187 17.30 -0.84 -12.91
C LEU A 187 17.45 -1.37 -14.34
N GLY A 188 16.33 -1.52 -15.06
CA GLY A 188 16.33 -2.03 -16.43
C GLY A 188 16.62 -0.93 -17.46
N GLY A 189 16.11 0.28 -17.23
CA GLY A 189 16.19 1.39 -18.19
C GLY A 189 17.59 2.00 -18.31
N TYR A 190 18.37 2.05 -17.23
CA TYR A 190 19.69 2.67 -17.21
C TYR A 190 20.82 1.67 -16.91
N LEU A 191 20.86 1.10 -15.69
CA LEU A 191 21.95 0.21 -15.27
C LEU A 191 22.02 -1.09 -16.10
N GLY A 192 20.85 -1.63 -16.48
CA GLY A 192 20.72 -2.80 -17.34
C GLY A 192 20.84 -2.50 -18.84
N ASN A 193 21.06 -1.25 -19.24
CA ASN A 193 21.06 -0.83 -20.64
C ASN A 193 22.32 -0.03 -21.01
N PRO A 194 23.38 -0.71 -21.50
CA PRO A 194 24.65 -0.08 -21.85
C PRO A 194 24.50 1.10 -22.82
N LYS A 195 23.56 1.00 -23.78
CA LYS A 195 23.30 2.09 -24.73
C LYS A 195 22.83 3.36 -24.03
N MET A 196 22.00 3.24 -22.99
CA MET A 196 21.55 4.41 -22.23
C MET A 196 22.68 4.99 -21.37
N GLN A 197 23.58 4.17 -20.84
CA GLN A 197 24.77 4.63 -20.11
C GLN A 197 25.79 5.32 -21.02
N GLU A 198 25.93 4.87 -22.27
CA GLU A 198 26.77 5.52 -23.28
C GLU A 198 26.17 6.87 -23.74
N THR A 199 24.84 6.96 -23.80
CA THR A 199 24.14 8.15 -24.31
C THR A 199 23.99 9.23 -23.25
N TYR A 200 23.72 8.84 -22.00
CA TYR A 200 23.38 9.76 -20.92
C TYR A 200 24.24 9.53 -19.68
N ILE A 201 24.78 10.61 -19.13
CA ILE A 201 25.32 10.59 -17.78
C ILE A 201 24.18 10.45 -16.75
N PRO A 202 24.44 9.91 -15.55
CA PRO A 202 23.41 9.62 -14.55
C PRO A 202 22.49 10.80 -14.24
N GLU A 203 23.05 12.00 -14.10
CA GLU A 203 22.33 13.22 -13.73
C GLU A 203 21.29 13.62 -14.79
N VAL A 204 21.65 13.49 -16.07
CA VAL A 204 20.75 13.78 -17.19
C VAL A 204 19.60 12.77 -17.21
N TYR A 205 19.91 11.49 -17.00
CA TYR A 205 18.90 10.44 -16.98
C TYR A 205 17.92 10.61 -15.81
N VAL A 206 18.43 10.92 -14.60
CA VAL A 206 17.59 11.27 -13.44
C VAL A 206 16.71 12.47 -13.76
N GLY A 207 17.25 13.50 -14.40
CA GLY A 207 16.49 14.68 -14.86
C GLY A 207 15.36 14.32 -15.83
N MET A 208 15.57 13.38 -16.75
CA MET A 208 14.53 12.90 -17.66
C MET A 208 13.40 12.19 -16.92
N VAL A 209 13.72 11.27 -16.02
CA VAL A 209 12.74 10.54 -15.20
C VAL A 209 11.93 11.52 -14.35
N ILE A 210 12.61 12.39 -13.62
CA ILE A 210 11.97 13.36 -12.72
C ILE A 210 11.14 14.39 -13.49
N GLY A 211 11.61 14.86 -14.65
CA GLY A 211 10.86 15.77 -15.51
C GLY A 211 9.56 15.16 -16.02
N ASN A 212 9.58 13.91 -16.46
CA ASN A 212 8.37 13.21 -16.92
C ASN A 212 7.40 12.90 -15.76
N LEU A 213 7.92 12.54 -14.58
CA LEU A 213 7.10 12.38 -13.38
C LEU A 213 6.45 13.70 -12.97
N THR A 214 7.17 14.82 -13.08
CA THR A 214 6.62 16.17 -12.81
C THR A 214 5.47 16.50 -13.77
N ASN A 215 5.63 16.22 -15.06
CA ASN A 215 4.58 16.41 -16.06
C ASN A 215 3.34 15.57 -15.74
N ALA A 216 3.52 14.32 -15.29
CA ALA A 216 2.41 13.46 -14.88
C ALA A 216 1.63 14.03 -13.68
N ILE A 217 2.33 14.55 -12.67
CA ILE A 217 1.70 15.21 -11.51
C ILE A 217 0.90 16.44 -11.96
N GLN A 218 1.46 17.25 -12.86
CA GLN A 218 0.78 18.44 -13.41
C GLN A 218 -0.46 18.05 -14.23
N ALA A 219 -0.38 17.02 -15.06
CA ALA A 219 -1.52 16.52 -15.83
C ALA A 219 -2.66 16.05 -14.91
N LEU A 220 -2.36 15.29 -13.85
CA LEU A 220 -3.37 14.90 -12.85
C LEU A 220 -3.95 16.12 -12.14
N TYR A 221 -3.11 17.11 -11.80
CA TYR A 221 -3.57 18.34 -11.16
C TYR A 221 -4.51 19.16 -12.05
N GLU A 222 -4.22 19.25 -13.35
CA GLU A 222 -5.07 19.89 -14.36
C GLU A 222 -6.44 19.20 -14.47
N LYS A 223 -6.48 17.89 -14.22
CA LYS A 223 -7.71 17.07 -14.13
C LYS A 223 -8.44 17.19 -12.80
N GLY A 224 -7.92 17.95 -11.84
CA GLY A 224 -8.58 18.22 -10.57
C GLY A 224 -7.92 17.57 -9.35
N ALA A 225 -6.89 16.73 -9.53
CA ALA A 225 -6.19 16.11 -8.41
C ALA A 225 -5.56 17.17 -7.48
N ARG A 226 -5.70 17.01 -6.17
CA ARG A 226 -5.11 17.94 -5.17
C ARG A 226 -4.25 17.26 -4.12
N LYS A 227 -4.47 15.98 -3.84
CA LYS A 227 -3.84 15.27 -2.71
C LYS A 227 -2.98 14.13 -3.22
N PHE A 228 -1.67 14.27 -3.15
CA PHE A 228 -0.72 13.30 -3.68
C PHE A 228 0.05 12.60 -2.56
N ALA A 229 0.32 11.33 -2.73
CA ALA A 229 1.17 10.55 -1.84
C ALA A 229 2.21 9.81 -2.65
N PHE A 230 3.46 9.86 -2.21
CA PHE A 230 4.58 9.22 -2.89
C PHE A 230 5.22 8.18 -1.99
N LEU A 231 5.38 6.97 -2.53
CA LEU A 231 6.40 6.05 -2.05
C LEU A 231 7.69 6.37 -2.81
N SER A 232 8.60 7.10 -2.15
CA SER A 232 9.95 7.36 -2.64
C SER A 232 10.67 6.05 -2.95
N LEU A 233 11.75 6.03 -3.73
CA LEU A 233 12.45 4.79 -4.07
C LEU A 233 13.17 4.16 -2.87
N SER A 234 13.23 2.83 -2.85
CA SER A 234 14.02 2.03 -1.91
C SER A 234 15.53 2.20 -2.16
N PRO A 235 16.40 1.72 -1.25
CA PRO A 235 17.82 1.54 -1.56
C PRO A 235 18.01 0.48 -2.65
N LEU A 236 17.89 0.88 -3.92
CA LEU A 236 17.95 -0.03 -5.06
C LEU A 236 19.23 -0.88 -5.06
N GLY A 237 20.38 -0.29 -4.69
CA GLY A 237 21.64 -1.02 -4.55
C GLY A 237 21.57 -2.23 -3.61
N CYS A 238 20.65 -2.21 -2.64
CA CYS A 238 20.51 -3.24 -1.62
C CYS A 238 19.47 -4.31 -1.97
N LEU A 239 18.80 -4.21 -3.13
CA LEU A 239 17.93 -5.27 -3.65
C LEU A 239 18.73 -6.58 -3.76
N PRO A 240 18.18 -7.74 -3.37
CA PRO A 240 18.90 -9.01 -3.45
C PRO A 240 19.47 -9.30 -4.84
N VAL A 241 18.77 -8.94 -5.92
CA VAL A 241 19.27 -9.10 -7.30
C VAL A 241 20.53 -8.28 -7.57
N LEU A 242 20.61 -7.02 -7.14
CA LEU A 242 21.79 -6.18 -7.39
C LEU A 242 22.97 -6.60 -6.52
N ARG A 243 22.70 -7.09 -5.31
CA ARG A 243 23.72 -7.70 -4.46
C ARG A 243 24.30 -8.95 -5.11
N ALA A 244 23.46 -9.81 -5.67
CA ALA A 244 23.87 -11.02 -6.37
C ALA A 244 24.70 -10.73 -7.63
N LEU A 245 24.44 -9.59 -8.31
CA LEU A 245 25.16 -9.16 -9.49
C LEU A 245 26.42 -8.33 -9.19
N ASN A 246 26.69 -7.95 -7.93
CA ASN A 246 27.81 -7.08 -7.58
C ASN A 246 29.14 -7.85 -7.57
N PRO A 247 30.06 -7.62 -8.53
CA PRO A 247 31.32 -8.37 -8.61
C PRO A 247 32.35 -7.95 -7.56
N LYS A 248 32.10 -6.85 -6.83
CA LYS A 248 33.01 -6.24 -5.85
C LYS A 248 32.56 -6.44 -4.40
N ALA A 249 31.44 -7.10 -4.16
CA ALA A 249 30.89 -7.20 -2.81
C ALA A 249 31.80 -8.08 -1.92
N SER A 250 32.28 -7.50 -0.82
CA SER A 250 32.47 -8.29 0.39
C SER A 250 31.07 -8.72 0.87
N GLU A 251 30.95 -9.88 1.51
CA GLU A 251 29.65 -10.45 1.92
C GLU A 251 28.84 -9.37 2.67
N SER A 252 27.74 -8.88 2.06
CA SER A 252 26.82 -7.82 2.54
C SER A 252 26.89 -6.38 1.98
N ASP A 253 27.72 -6.05 0.99
CA ASP A 253 27.72 -4.68 0.42
C ASP A 253 26.62 -4.44 -0.64
N CYS A 254 25.93 -3.30 -0.54
CA CYS A 254 24.98 -2.84 -1.57
C CYS A 254 25.71 -2.35 -2.83
N PHE A 255 25.04 -2.41 -3.98
CA PHE A 255 25.57 -1.89 -5.23
C PHE A 255 25.44 -0.35 -5.30
N GLU A 256 26.56 0.34 -5.10
CA GLU A 256 26.59 1.80 -4.92
C GLU A 256 25.90 2.60 -6.03
N ALA A 257 26.09 2.22 -7.30
CA ALA A 257 25.47 2.94 -8.41
C ALA A 257 23.93 2.93 -8.35
N GLY A 258 23.33 1.82 -7.93
CA GLY A 258 21.88 1.73 -7.72
C GLY A 258 21.42 2.59 -6.55
N SER A 259 22.14 2.54 -5.42
CA SER A 259 21.85 3.36 -4.24
C SER A 259 21.93 4.86 -4.53
N SER A 260 22.96 5.28 -5.26
CA SER A 260 23.19 6.68 -5.65
C SER A 260 22.11 7.21 -6.58
N LEU A 261 21.66 6.45 -7.59
CA LEU A 261 20.55 6.83 -8.47
C LEU A 261 19.23 7.00 -7.69
N ALA A 262 18.94 6.08 -6.78
CA ALA A 262 17.74 6.15 -5.94
C ALA A 262 17.76 7.40 -5.02
N LEU A 263 18.90 7.71 -4.40
CA LEU A 263 19.06 8.91 -3.58
C LEU A 263 18.92 10.19 -4.42
N ALA A 264 19.51 10.22 -5.62
CA ALA A 264 19.39 11.36 -6.53
C ALA A 264 17.92 11.60 -6.93
N HIS A 265 17.20 10.53 -7.29
CA HIS A 265 15.76 10.59 -7.57
C HIS A 265 14.97 11.14 -6.38
N ASN A 266 15.14 10.54 -5.20
CA ASN A 266 14.39 10.93 -4.00
C ASN A 266 14.63 12.39 -3.60
N ASN A 267 15.88 12.86 -3.72
CA ASN A 267 16.22 14.26 -3.47
C ASN A 267 15.58 15.21 -4.48
N ALA A 268 15.63 14.86 -5.78
CA ALA A 268 15.02 15.66 -6.83
C ALA A 268 13.49 15.71 -6.70
N LEU A 269 12.83 14.57 -6.44
CA LEU A 269 11.39 14.51 -6.22
C LEU A 269 10.98 15.39 -5.02
N ARG A 270 11.69 15.31 -3.90
CA ARG A 270 11.41 16.15 -2.71
C ARG A 270 11.51 17.65 -3.03
N ALA A 271 12.51 18.06 -3.80
CA ALA A 271 12.67 19.45 -4.22
C ALA A 271 11.53 19.92 -5.13
N ILE A 272 11.10 19.08 -6.07
CA ILE A 272 9.99 19.39 -6.98
C ILE A 272 8.66 19.45 -6.25
N LEU A 273 8.36 18.50 -5.36
CA LEU A 273 7.12 18.53 -4.57
C LEU A 273 7.02 19.79 -3.71
N THR A 274 8.15 20.22 -3.14
CA THR A 274 8.23 21.51 -2.43
C THR A 274 7.88 22.66 -3.36
N SER A 275 8.50 22.74 -4.54
CA SER A 275 8.21 23.79 -5.52
C SER A 275 6.75 23.76 -6.01
N LEU A 276 6.23 22.58 -6.36
CA LEU A 276 4.86 22.41 -6.84
C LEU A 276 3.84 22.84 -5.80
N GLN A 277 4.05 22.55 -4.51
CA GLN A 277 3.17 23.02 -3.44
C GLN A 277 3.10 24.56 -3.35
N HIS A 278 4.17 25.27 -3.71
CA HIS A 278 4.17 26.75 -3.71
C HIS A 278 3.50 27.34 -4.95
N ILE A 279 3.54 26.62 -6.08
CA ILE A 279 3.07 27.09 -7.38
C ILE A 279 1.61 26.68 -7.62
N LEU A 280 1.24 25.47 -7.22
CA LEU A 280 -0.06 24.86 -7.47
C LEU A 280 -0.95 25.02 -6.24
N LYS A 281 -1.97 25.84 -6.41
CA LYS A 281 -2.94 26.15 -5.35
C LYS A 281 -3.58 24.87 -4.82
N ASP A 282 -3.72 24.79 -3.49
CA ASP A 282 -4.39 23.69 -2.79
C ASP A 282 -3.72 22.31 -2.96
N LEU A 283 -2.53 22.23 -3.58
CA LEU A 283 -1.78 20.98 -3.67
C LEU A 283 -1.25 20.58 -2.29
N LYS A 284 -1.65 19.39 -1.84
CA LYS A 284 -1.15 18.74 -0.64
C LYS A 284 -0.38 17.49 -1.05
N TYR A 285 0.75 17.24 -0.39
CA TYR A 285 1.50 16.01 -0.61
C TYR A 285 1.98 15.34 0.68
N CYS A 286 2.10 14.02 0.60
CA CYS A 286 2.80 13.14 1.53
C CYS A 286 3.97 12.50 0.75
N ASN A 287 5.19 12.53 1.28
CA ASN A 287 6.35 11.93 0.61
C ASN A 287 7.12 11.04 1.58
N SER A 288 7.11 9.73 1.33
CA SER A 288 7.71 8.76 2.24
C SER A 288 9.22 8.93 2.39
N ASN A 289 9.77 8.45 3.51
CA ASN A 289 11.20 8.21 3.67
C ASN A 289 11.54 6.71 3.49
N PHE A 290 10.98 6.08 2.46
CA PHE A 290 11.06 4.62 2.23
C PHE A 290 12.51 4.14 2.13
N TYR A 291 13.40 4.93 1.53
CA TYR A 291 14.82 4.59 1.44
C TYR A 291 15.41 4.28 2.82
N ASN A 292 15.34 5.25 3.74
CA ASN A 292 15.94 5.11 5.07
C ASN A 292 15.20 4.09 5.92
N TRP A 293 13.87 4.04 5.81
CA TRP A 293 13.09 3.05 6.54
C TRP A 293 13.51 1.63 6.18
N LEU A 294 13.64 1.32 4.89
CA LEU A 294 14.02 -0.01 4.43
C LEU A 294 15.50 -0.30 4.73
N ASP A 295 16.40 0.66 4.55
CA ASP A 295 17.81 0.53 4.91
C ASP A 295 18.00 0.19 6.40
N ASP A 296 17.21 0.80 7.29
CA ASP A 296 17.22 0.48 8.72
C ASP A 296 16.78 -0.97 9.01
N ARG A 297 15.79 -1.49 8.28
CA ARG A 297 15.35 -2.90 8.42
C ARG A 297 16.38 -3.87 7.88
N ILE A 298 17.05 -3.51 6.79
CA ILE A 298 18.13 -4.33 6.21
C ILE A 298 19.31 -4.41 7.18
N LYS A 299 19.74 -3.28 7.75
CA LYS A 299 20.93 -3.20 8.62
C LYS A 299 20.66 -3.61 10.07
N ASN A 300 19.43 -3.43 10.56
CA ASN A 300 19.05 -3.72 11.94
C ASN A 300 17.75 -4.56 12.02
N PRO A 301 17.66 -5.72 11.35
CA PRO A 301 16.39 -6.46 11.20
C PRO A 301 15.73 -6.80 12.54
N SER A 302 16.53 -7.20 13.54
CA SER A 302 16.03 -7.58 14.87
C SER A 302 15.30 -6.46 15.61
N LYS A 303 15.66 -5.18 15.39
CA LYS A 303 14.97 -4.02 15.99
C LYS A 303 13.54 -3.87 15.48
N PHE A 304 13.25 -4.42 14.31
CA PHE A 304 11.95 -4.32 13.65
C PHE A 304 11.22 -5.67 13.57
N GLY A 305 11.73 -6.67 14.30
CA GLY A 305 11.12 -7.99 14.43
C GLY A 305 11.46 -8.98 13.30
N PHE A 306 12.46 -8.67 12.46
CA PHE A 306 12.96 -9.57 11.42
C PHE A 306 14.21 -10.32 11.90
N LYS A 307 14.48 -11.49 11.33
CA LYS A 307 15.74 -12.23 11.52
C LYS A 307 16.71 -11.99 10.38
N ASP A 308 16.20 -11.87 9.16
CA ASP A 308 17.01 -11.71 7.96
C ASP A 308 16.66 -10.41 7.23
N GLY A 309 17.64 -9.50 7.17
CA GLY A 309 17.53 -8.23 6.45
C GLY A 309 18.07 -8.27 5.03
N VAL A 310 18.76 -9.34 4.63
CA VAL A 310 19.60 -9.38 3.43
C VAL A 310 19.12 -10.41 2.41
N ASN A 311 18.74 -11.62 2.84
CA ASN A 311 18.34 -12.69 1.92
C ASN A 311 16.83 -12.67 1.67
N ALA A 312 16.47 -12.91 0.40
CA ALA A 312 15.07 -13.12 0.00
C ALA A 312 14.52 -14.44 0.57
N CYS A 313 13.26 -14.42 0.98
CA CYS A 313 12.55 -15.62 1.41
C CYS A 313 12.35 -16.60 0.23
N CYS A 314 12.07 -16.08 -0.97
CA CYS A 314 11.76 -16.84 -2.17
C CYS A 314 12.73 -16.50 -3.30
N GLY A 315 13.50 -17.47 -3.77
CA GLY A 315 14.46 -17.27 -4.84
C GLY A 315 15.60 -18.28 -4.81
N SER A 316 16.66 -18.03 -5.57
CA SER A 316 17.84 -18.90 -5.60
C SER A 316 19.12 -18.10 -5.82
N GLY A 317 20.26 -18.78 -5.69
CA GLY A 317 21.58 -18.15 -5.79
C GLY A 317 21.91 -17.23 -4.59
N PRO A 318 23.01 -16.47 -4.69
CA PRO A 318 23.42 -15.54 -3.64
C PRO A 318 22.30 -14.57 -3.27
N TYR A 319 22.04 -14.40 -1.97
CA TYR A 319 20.99 -13.55 -1.42
C TYR A 319 19.55 -13.91 -1.83
N GLY A 320 19.34 -15.04 -2.53
CA GLY A 320 18.07 -15.31 -3.21
C GLY A 320 17.81 -14.37 -4.40
N GLY A 321 18.87 -13.73 -4.93
CA GLY A 321 18.76 -12.67 -5.93
C GLY A 321 18.50 -13.12 -7.37
N LEU A 322 18.49 -14.42 -7.66
CA LEU A 322 18.12 -14.92 -9.00
C LEU A 322 16.59 -14.98 -9.16
N LEU A 323 16.10 -14.51 -10.31
CA LEU A 323 14.68 -14.34 -10.66
C LEU A 323 13.96 -15.67 -10.89
N THR A 324 13.83 -16.45 -9.83
CA THR A 324 13.37 -17.85 -9.87
C THR A 324 12.14 -18.10 -8.99
N CYS A 325 11.78 -17.15 -8.12
CA CYS A 325 10.60 -17.27 -7.27
C CYS A 325 9.34 -17.50 -8.11
N GLY A 326 8.60 -18.55 -7.76
CA GLY A 326 7.38 -18.96 -8.46
C GLY A 326 7.59 -19.82 -9.69
N GLY A 327 8.83 -19.97 -10.13
CA GLY A 327 9.22 -20.84 -11.23
C GLY A 327 8.70 -20.40 -12.61
N ASN A 328 9.46 -20.68 -13.66
CA ASN A 328 9.01 -20.52 -15.03
C ASN A 328 9.65 -21.59 -15.94
N LYS A 329 9.38 -21.52 -17.26
CA LYS A 329 9.92 -22.50 -18.23
C LYS A 329 11.47 -22.55 -18.28
N LYS A 330 12.15 -21.50 -17.83
CA LYS A 330 13.62 -21.37 -17.85
C LYS A 330 14.26 -21.71 -16.50
N ALA A 331 13.56 -21.48 -15.40
CA ALA A 331 14.03 -21.79 -14.05
C ALA A 331 12.86 -22.29 -13.20
N THR A 332 12.77 -23.61 -13.01
CA THR A 332 11.69 -24.25 -12.24
C THR A 332 12.01 -24.40 -10.75
N GLU A 333 13.29 -24.36 -10.38
CA GLU A 333 13.74 -24.56 -9.00
C GLU A 333 13.98 -23.21 -8.32
N PHE A 334 13.42 -23.07 -7.11
CA PHE A 334 13.66 -21.97 -6.19
C PHE A 334 13.64 -22.49 -4.76
N GLN A 335 14.27 -21.76 -3.85
CA GLN A 335 14.17 -21.97 -2.41
C GLN A 335 13.07 -21.08 -1.85
N LEU A 336 12.37 -21.59 -0.84
CA LEU A 336 11.34 -20.87 -0.12
C LEU A 336 11.64 -20.99 1.39
N CYS A 337 11.64 -19.87 2.09
CA CYS A 337 11.84 -19.84 3.53
C CYS A 337 10.62 -20.41 4.26
N ASN A 338 10.83 -20.88 5.50
CA ASN A 338 9.75 -21.45 6.31
C ASN A 338 8.76 -20.40 6.83
N ASN A 339 9.21 -19.15 7.02
CA ASN A 339 8.40 -18.07 7.58
C ASN A 339 8.80 -16.72 6.95
N ALA A 340 7.94 -16.18 6.09
CA ALA A 340 8.17 -14.90 5.43
C ALA A 340 8.23 -13.72 6.41
N ASP A 341 7.53 -13.78 7.55
CA ASP A 341 7.54 -12.72 8.56
C ASP A 341 8.93 -12.47 9.18
N GLU A 342 9.85 -13.42 9.03
CA GLU A 342 11.22 -13.30 9.53
C GLU A 342 12.16 -12.59 8.54
N HIS A 343 11.71 -12.34 7.31
CA HIS A 343 12.49 -11.75 6.22
C HIS A 343 12.00 -10.34 5.86
N VAL A 344 12.94 -9.46 5.55
CA VAL A 344 12.64 -8.16 4.93
C VAL A 344 12.23 -8.32 3.47
N TRP A 345 12.89 -9.24 2.75
CA TRP A 345 12.69 -9.45 1.32
C TRP A 345 11.85 -10.69 1.07
N TRP A 346 10.79 -10.54 0.29
CA TRP A 346 10.01 -11.66 -0.20
C TRP A 346 10.74 -12.37 -1.34
N ASP A 347 11.03 -11.64 -2.41
CA ASP A 347 11.76 -12.14 -3.57
C ASP A 347 13.01 -11.30 -3.87
N SER A 348 13.58 -11.47 -5.06
CA SER A 348 14.80 -10.78 -5.49
C SER A 348 14.70 -9.25 -5.61
N PHE A 349 13.48 -8.70 -5.58
CA PHE A 349 13.18 -7.27 -5.71
C PHE A 349 12.25 -6.74 -4.62
N HIS A 350 11.29 -7.54 -4.17
CA HIS A 350 10.12 -7.05 -3.45
C HIS A 350 10.17 -7.41 -1.96
N PRO A 351 9.68 -6.52 -1.09
CA PRO A 351 9.64 -6.79 0.34
C PRO A 351 8.45 -7.70 0.73
N THR A 352 8.50 -8.23 1.94
CA THR A 352 7.42 -9.04 2.51
C THR A 352 6.20 -8.19 2.89
N GLU A 353 5.04 -8.82 3.05
CA GLU A 353 3.81 -8.18 3.48
C GLU A 353 4.02 -7.42 4.80
N ARG A 354 4.82 -7.97 5.71
CA ARG A 354 5.14 -7.37 7.00
C ARG A 354 5.85 -6.01 6.87
N ILE A 355 6.69 -5.86 5.84
CA ILE A 355 7.29 -4.56 5.52
C ILE A 355 6.23 -3.60 4.97
N HIS A 356 5.37 -4.08 4.07
CA HIS A 356 4.25 -3.30 3.55
C HIS A 356 3.34 -2.78 4.67
N GLU A 357 3.01 -3.61 5.66
CA GLU A 357 2.23 -3.21 6.84
C GLU A 357 2.94 -2.10 7.65
N GLN A 358 4.21 -2.31 8.01
CA GLN A 358 4.98 -1.34 8.80
C GLN A 358 5.07 0.02 8.09
N PHE A 359 5.25 0.02 6.78
CA PHE A 359 5.41 1.25 6.00
C PHE A 359 4.09 1.92 5.65
N ALA A 360 3.01 1.15 5.43
CA ALA A 360 1.67 1.71 5.35
C ALA A 360 1.33 2.47 6.64
N LYS A 361 1.65 1.89 7.81
CA LYS A 361 1.46 2.55 9.10
C LYS A 361 2.31 3.82 9.23
N ALA A 362 3.57 3.77 8.83
CA ALA A 362 4.46 4.94 8.85
C ALA A 362 3.96 6.06 7.93
N LEU A 363 3.44 5.74 6.74
CA LEU A 363 2.80 6.71 5.84
C LEU A 363 1.50 7.25 6.42
N TRP A 364 0.73 6.40 7.10
CA TRP A 364 -0.57 6.74 7.63
C TRP A 364 -0.52 7.88 8.63
N ASN A 365 0.27 7.72 9.69
CA ASN A 365 0.33 8.66 10.81
C ASN A 365 1.75 9.12 11.17
N GLY A 366 2.71 8.96 10.24
CA GLY A 366 4.08 9.39 10.44
C GLY A 366 4.22 10.90 10.66
N PRO A 367 5.28 11.33 11.36
CA PRO A 367 5.54 12.74 11.59
C PRO A 367 6.01 13.47 10.32
N PRO A 368 5.84 14.80 10.22
CA PRO A 368 6.19 15.57 9.03
C PRO A 368 7.64 15.45 8.56
N PHE A 369 8.62 15.23 9.44
CA PHE A 369 10.01 15.03 9.01
C PHE A 369 10.22 13.72 8.24
N SER A 370 9.30 12.76 8.39
CA SER A 370 9.41 11.42 7.82
C SER A 370 8.48 11.19 6.63
N VAL A 371 7.34 11.89 6.57
CA VAL A 371 6.33 11.71 5.50
C VAL A 371 5.77 13.03 4.96
N GLY A 372 6.29 14.16 5.43
CA GLY A 372 5.60 15.44 5.34
C GLY A 372 5.54 16.09 3.95
N PRO A 373 4.84 17.23 3.88
CA PRO A 373 4.30 18.00 5.02
C PRO A 373 3.02 17.44 5.66
N TYR A 374 2.33 16.50 5.00
CA TYR A 374 1.13 15.82 5.50
C TYR A 374 1.37 14.30 5.55
N ASN A 375 0.68 13.60 6.46
CA ASN A 375 0.58 12.13 6.43
C ASN A 375 -0.70 11.70 5.70
N LEU A 376 -0.85 10.40 5.40
CA LEU A 376 -2.02 9.93 4.64
C LEU A 376 -3.33 10.15 5.39
N GLU A 377 -3.36 9.95 6.71
CA GLU A 377 -4.57 10.17 7.51
C GLU A 377 -5.14 11.58 7.28
N THR A 378 -4.25 12.58 7.27
CA THR A 378 -4.61 13.96 6.96
C THR A 378 -5.16 14.12 5.54
N LEU A 379 -4.56 13.45 4.54
CA LEU A 379 -5.01 13.54 3.15
C LEU A 379 -6.38 12.86 2.93
N PHE A 380 -6.63 11.72 3.59
CA PHE A 380 -7.88 10.98 3.42
C PHE A 380 -9.07 11.61 4.13
N PHE A 381 -8.84 12.23 5.30
CA PHE A 381 -9.91 12.76 6.16
C PHE A 381 -9.93 14.29 6.25
N ASN A 382 -9.09 14.99 5.47
CA ASN A 382 -8.97 16.45 5.47
C ASN A 382 -8.78 17.03 6.89
N VAL A 383 -8.03 16.33 7.76
CA VAL A 383 -7.74 16.83 9.11
C VAL A 383 -6.87 18.07 8.98
N GLU A 384 -7.42 19.25 9.24
CA GLU A 384 -6.65 20.49 9.15
C GLU A 384 -5.48 20.46 10.14
N LYS A 385 -4.33 21.02 9.71
CA LYS A 385 -3.21 21.23 10.62
C LYS A 385 -3.71 22.18 11.71
N LEU A 386 -3.76 21.72 12.95
CA LEU A 386 -3.94 22.60 14.11
C LEU A 386 -2.95 23.75 13.98
N THR A 387 -3.48 24.95 13.81
CA THR A 387 -2.70 26.17 13.82
C THR A 387 -2.44 26.58 15.26
N ILE A 388 -1.47 27.47 15.48
CA ILE A 388 -1.31 28.10 16.79
C ILE A 388 -2.59 28.84 17.20
N ALA A 389 -3.36 29.38 16.24
CA ALA A 389 -4.65 30.00 16.52
C ALA A 389 -5.65 28.99 17.08
N ASP A 390 -5.73 27.77 16.53
CA ASP A 390 -6.64 26.72 17.02
C ASP A 390 -6.28 26.22 18.43
N ILE A 391 -5.01 26.33 18.84
CA ILE A 391 -4.55 26.00 20.20
C ILE A 391 -4.84 27.14 21.18
N VAL A 392 -4.75 28.39 20.72
CA VAL A 392 -4.97 29.58 21.55
C VAL A 392 -6.47 29.87 21.75
N ASP A 393 -7.30 29.53 20.77
CA ASP A 393 -8.75 29.75 20.80
C ASP A 393 -9.54 28.55 21.38
N ALA A 394 -8.84 27.48 21.79
CA ALA A 394 -9.48 26.36 22.49
C ALA A 394 -10.03 26.86 23.84
N PRO A 395 -11.34 26.73 24.12
CA PRO A 395 -11.90 27.18 25.38
C PRO A 395 -11.29 26.36 26.53
N ASP A 396 -10.77 27.07 27.54
CA ASP A 396 -10.30 26.48 28.79
C ASP A 396 -11.42 25.63 29.42
N GLU A 397 -11.40 24.32 29.20
CA GLU A 397 -12.17 23.38 30.01
C GLU A 397 -11.51 23.24 31.39
N HIS A 398 -11.60 24.31 32.18
CA HIS A 398 -11.48 24.26 33.63
C HIS A 398 -12.87 24.34 34.25
N HIS A 399 -13.58 23.22 34.22
CA HIS A 399 -14.60 22.92 35.22
C HIS A 399 -14.17 21.70 36.04
N PHE A 400 -13.39 21.99 37.09
CA PHE A 400 -13.41 21.15 38.29
C PHE A 400 -14.74 21.39 39.02
N GLN A 401 -15.52 20.33 39.21
CA GLN A 401 -16.38 20.14 40.38
C GLN A 401 -15.96 18.87 41.11
#